data_AF-A0A4Q5QPT0-F1
#
_entry.id   AF-A0A4Q5QPT0-F1
#
_cell.length_a   1.000
_cell.length_b   1.000
_cell.length_c   1.000
_cell.angle_alpha   90.00
_cell.angle_beta   90.00
_cell.angle_gamma   90.00
#
_symmetry.space_group_name_H-M   'P 1'
#
loop_
_entity.id
_entity.type
_entity.pdbx_description
1 polymer ?
#
loop_
_entity_poly.entity_id
_entity_poly.type
_entity_poly.pdbx_seq_one_letter_code
_entity_poly.pdbx_strand_id
1 'polypeptide(L)'
;MNKIVAIIITVGAFIGVFSCSSTTEANTGAEEKYKLPAVDKTVYGKLDTAYFASGCFWAVEGIFDSLKGVKEAESGYSGGNTNNPTYRQVSSVFSQVRP
;
A
#
# COMPACT_ATOMS: atom_id res chain seq x y z
N MET A 1 21.90 40.14 -1.23
CA MET A 1 21.18 39.30 -0.23
C MET A 1 20.15 38.38 -0.88
N ASN A 2 19.38 38.85 -1.87
CA ASN A 2 18.29 38.08 -2.50
C ASN A 2 18.77 36.88 -3.35
N LYS A 3 20.00 36.93 -3.89
CA LYS A 3 20.58 35.82 -4.68
C LYS A 3 21.03 34.62 -3.83
N ILE A 4 21.42 34.86 -2.58
CA ILE A 4 21.86 33.80 -1.64
C ILE A 4 20.65 33.03 -1.11
N VAL A 5 19.55 33.73 -0.83
CA VAL A 5 18.27 33.11 -0.43
C VAL A 5 17.71 32.23 -1.57
N ALA A 6 17.82 32.68 -2.83
CA ALA A 6 17.37 31.90 -3.99
C ALA A 6 18.18 30.60 -4.19
N ILE A 7 19.48 30.58 -3.87
CA ILE A 7 20.34 29.40 -3.96
C ILE A 7 20.02 28.39 -2.83
N ILE A 8 19.74 28.86 -1.62
CA ILE A 8 19.37 27.98 -0.49
C ILE A 8 18.03 27.28 -0.74
N ILE A 9 17.06 27.98 -1.35
CA ILE A 9 15.75 27.40 -1.68
C ILE A 9 15.87 26.36 -2.80
N THR A 10 16.72 26.58 -3.80
CA THR A 10 16.92 25.63 -4.91
C THR A 10 17.73 24.39 -4.51
N VAL A 11 18.73 24.54 -3.64
CA VAL A 11 19.52 23.40 -3.12
C VAL A 11 18.70 22.59 -2.08
N GLY A 12 17.92 23.26 -1.23
CA GLY A 12 17.02 22.59 -0.28
C GLY A 12 15.92 21.77 -0.96
N ALA A 13 15.42 22.22 -2.11
CA ALA A 13 14.44 21.48 -2.91
C ALA A 13 15.04 20.23 -3.59
N PHE A 14 16.34 20.22 -3.90
CA PHE A 14 17.00 19.10 -4.58
C PHE A 14 17.36 17.93 -3.63
N ILE A 15 17.63 18.24 -2.36
CA ILE A 15 17.97 17.22 -1.33
C ILE A 15 16.70 16.47 -0.87
N GLY A 16 15.52 17.06 -0.98
CA GLY A 16 14.25 16.43 -0.59
C GLY A 16 13.76 15.32 -1.52
N VAL A 17 14.26 15.24 -2.77
CA VAL A 17 13.78 14.27 -3.77
C VAL A 17 14.57 12.95 -3.75
N PHE A 18 15.73 12.90 -3.09
CA PHE A 18 16.56 11.69 -3.02
C PHE A 18 16.12 10.68 -1.94
N SER A 19 15.08 10.99 -1.17
CA SER A 19 14.61 10.13 -0.08
C SER A 19 13.65 9.01 -0.52
N CYS A 20 13.57 8.72 -1.82
CA CYS A 20 12.90 7.54 -2.36
C CYS A 20 13.90 6.60 -3.06
N SER A 21 14.88 6.14 -2.29
CA SER A 21 15.67 4.95 -2.61
C SER A 21 16.10 4.28 -1.31
N SER A 22 15.13 3.89 -0.49
CA SER A 22 15.35 2.83 0.50
C SER A 22 15.62 1.54 -0.28
N THR A 23 16.90 1.16 -0.39
CA THR A 23 17.31 -0.20 -0.72
C THR A 23 16.79 -1.09 0.40
N THR A 24 15.59 -1.67 0.21
CA THR A 24 15.12 -2.76 1.05
C THR A 24 15.57 -4.07 0.42
N GLU A 25 16.46 -4.77 1.12
CA GLU A 25 16.87 -6.13 0.81
C GLU A 25 15.63 -7.04 0.77
N ALA A 26 15.41 -7.68 -0.37
CA ALA A 26 14.42 -8.71 -0.54
C ALA A 26 14.82 -9.94 0.30
N ASN A 27 14.30 -10.03 1.52
CA ASN A 27 14.31 -11.28 2.27
C ASN A 27 13.23 -12.18 1.68
N THR A 28 13.67 -13.08 0.80
CA THR A 28 12.94 -14.30 0.45
C THR A 28 12.72 -15.13 1.71
N GLY A 29 11.55 -14.99 2.32
CA GLY A 29 11.00 -15.86 3.35
C GLY A 29 9.83 -16.63 2.77
N ALA A 30 9.87 -17.95 2.92
CA ALA A 30 9.01 -18.93 2.28
C ALA A 30 7.51 -18.74 2.55
N GLU A 31 6.69 -19.13 1.57
CA GLU A 31 5.28 -19.46 1.79
C GLU A 31 5.18 -20.64 2.76
N GLU A 32 4.92 -20.34 4.03
CA GLU A 32 4.42 -21.33 4.98
C GLU A 32 2.89 -21.31 4.89
N LYS A 33 2.31 -22.41 4.40
CA LYS A 33 0.86 -22.65 4.46
C LYS A 33 0.37 -22.48 5.89
N TYR A 34 -0.21 -21.33 6.20
CA TYR A 34 -0.79 -21.06 7.52
C TYR A 34 -2.02 -21.94 7.71
N LYS A 35 -1.83 -23.09 8.36
CA LYS A 35 -2.90 -23.94 8.85
C LYS A 35 -3.50 -23.25 10.06
N LEU A 36 -4.38 -22.28 9.78
CA LEU A 36 -5.15 -21.55 10.78
C LEU A 36 -5.80 -22.56 11.73
N PRO A 37 -5.52 -22.52 13.06
CA PRO A 37 -6.38 -23.20 14.00
C PRO A 37 -7.80 -22.66 13.80
N ALA A 38 -8.81 -23.51 13.96
CA ALA A 38 -10.20 -23.06 13.83
C ALA A 38 -10.45 -21.92 14.81
N VAL A 39 -10.39 -20.68 14.30
CA VAL A 39 -10.65 -19.47 15.09
C VAL A 39 -12.10 -19.55 15.50
N ASP A 40 -12.31 -19.60 16.82
CA ASP A 40 -13.64 -19.62 17.40
C ASP A 40 -14.40 -18.38 16.92
N LYS A 41 -15.51 -18.61 16.22
CA LYS A 41 -16.36 -17.55 15.64
C LYS A 41 -16.97 -16.66 16.71
N THR A 42 -16.89 -17.02 17.99
CA THR A 42 -17.39 -16.21 19.12
C THR A 42 -16.46 -15.07 19.55
N VAL A 43 -15.23 -15.01 19.02
CA VAL A 43 -14.24 -13.95 19.37
C VAL A 43 -14.62 -12.59 18.80
N TYR A 44 -15.30 -12.56 17.64
CA TYR A 44 -15.71 -11.32 17.00
C TYR A 44 -17.20 -11.06 17.23
N GLY A 45 -17.52 -9.86 17.69
CA GLY A 45 -18.90 -9.38 17.80
C GLY A 45 -19.52 -9.05 16.43
N LYS A 46 -20.31 -7.98 16.36
CA LYS A 46 -20.77 -7.45 15.07
C LYS A 46 -19.56 -6.94 14.28
N LEU A 47 -19.40 -7.45 13.05
CA LEU A 47 -18.34 -7.02 12.14
C LEU A 47 -18.81 -5.80 11.34
N ASP A 48 -17.90 -4.86 11.12
CA ASP A 48 -18.06 -3.76 10.19
C ASP A 48 -16.98 -3.84 9.10
N THR A 49 -17.22 -3.19 7.96
CA THR A 49 -16.32 -3.20 6.80
C THR A 49 -15.79 -1.79 6.54
N ALA A 50 -14.50 -1.69 6.27
CA ALA A 50 -13.83 -0.46 5.87
C ALA A 50 -12.99 -0.70 4.61
N TYR A 51 -12.90 0.31 3.75
CA TYR A 51 -12.12 0.26 2.52
C TYR A 51 -10.95 1.25 2.62
N PHE A 52 -9.76 0.76 2.30
CA PHE A 52 -8.53 1.55 2.28
C PHE A 52 -7.91 1.53 0.90
N ALA A 53 -7.32 2.65 0.48
CA ALA A 53 -6.58 2.77 -0.76
C ALA A 53 -5.21 3.38 -0.45
N SER A 54 -4.17 2.54 -0.40
CA SER A 54 -2.82 2.95 -0.03
C SER A 54 -1.79 2.12 -0.78
N GLY A 55 -0.94 2.78 -1.57
CA GLY A 55 0.26 2.20 -2.17
C GLY A 55 0.13 0.76 -2.71
N CYS A 56 1.14 -0.06 -2.44
CA CYS A 56 1.12 -1.48 -2.74
C CYS A 56 0.22 -2.21 -1.74
N PHE A 57 -0.90 -2.75 -2.22
CA PHE A 57 -1.89 -3.41 -1.36
C PHE A 57 -1.35 -4.65 -0.65
N TRP A 58 -0.40 -5.39 -1.23
CA TRP A 58 0.18 -6.58 -0.57
C TRP A 58 0.90 -6.25 0.73
N ALA A 59 1.60 -5.11 0.79
CA ALA A 59 2.27 -4.68 2.01
C ALA A 59 1.25 -4.30 3.09
N VAL A 60 0.11 -3.74 2.67
CA VAL A 60 -0.93 -3.23 3.56
C VAL A 60 -1.81 -4.37 4.08
N GLU A 61 -2.15 -5.33 3.23
CA GLU A 61 -2.86 -6.56 3.60
C GLU A 61 -2.12 -7.30 4.72
N GLY A 62 -0.81 -7.55 4.56
CA GLY A 62 -0.01 -8.22 5.59
C GLY A 62 0.05 -7.46 6.92
N ILE A 63 -0.02 -6.12 6.89
CA ILE A 63 -0.14 -5.31 8.12
C ILE A 63 -1.51 -5.55 8.76
N PHE A 64 -2.61 -5.45 8.01
CA PHE A 64 -3.96 -5.63 8.54
C PHE A 64 -4.22 -7.04 9.08
N ASP A 65 -3.70 -8.08 8.43
CA ASP A 65 -3.78 -9.47 8.91
C ASP A 65 -3.11 -9.66 10.28
N SER A 66 -2.12 -8.83 10.60
CA SER A 66 -1.41 -8.87 11.89
C SER A 66 -2.13 -8.08 13.00
N LEU A 67 -3.17 -7.29 12.68
CA LEU A 67 -3.84 -6.42 13.64
C LEU A 67 -4.90 -7.16 14.46
N LYS A 68 -4.83 -7.02 15.78
CA LYS A 68 -5.89 -7.51 16.68
C LYS A 68 -7.21 -6.79 16.40
N GLY A 69 -8.27 -7.55 16.21
CA GLY A 69 -9.61 -7.02 15.92
C GLY A 69 -9.93 -6.95 14.42
N VAL A 70 -8.93 -7.16 13.55
CA VAL A 70 -9.18 -7.41 12.12
C VAL A 70 -9.44 -8.90 11.95
N LYS A 71 -10.62 -9.22 11.42
CA LYS A 71 -10.98 -10.61 11.13
C LYS A 71 -10.31 -11.09 9.84
N GLU A 72 -10.27 -10.25 8.82
CA GLU A 72 -9.85 -10.57 7.46
C GLU A 72 -9.53 -9.28 6.70
N ALA A 73 -8.51 -9.31 5.84
CA ALA A 73 -8.18 -8.27 4.88
C ALA A 73 -8.14 -8.86 3.46
N GLU A 74 -8.77 -8.19 2.50
CA GLU A 74 -8.83 -8.63 1.10
C GLU A 74 -8.38 -7.49 0.18
N SER A 75 -7.38 -7.76 -0.66
CA SER A 75 -6.93 -6.83 -1.70
C SER A 75 -7.84 -6.84 -2.93
N GLY A 76 -8.10 -5.66 -3.47
CA GLY A 76 -8.90 -5.49 -4.69
C GLY A 76 -8.78 -4.10 -5.29
N TYR A 77 -9.64 -3.81 -6.27
CA TYR A 77 -9.69 -2.53 -6.96
C TYR A 77 -11.02 -1.82 -6.69
N SER A 78 -10.96 -0.54 -6.39
CA SER A 78 -12.14 0.30 -6.15
C SER A 78 -11.92 1.73 -6.67
N GLY A 79 -12.98 2.54 -6.72
CA GLY A 79 -12.93 3.94 -7.12
C GLY A 79 -12.84 4.20 -8.64
N GLY A 80 -12.88 3.16 -9.48
CA GLY A 80 -12.88 3.27 -10.94
C GLY A 80 -14.28 3.16 -11.57
N ASN A 81 -14.34 3.33 -12.90
CA ASN A 81 -15.58 3.20 -13.69
C ASN A 81 -15.74 1.85 -14.41
N THR A 82 -14.72 0.99 -14.31
CA THR A 82 -14.71 -0.32 -14.99
C THR A 82 -15.30 -1.38 -14.07
N ASN A 83 -16.30 -2.11 -14.55
CA ASN A 83 -16.83 -3.26 -13.82
C ASN A 83 -15.85 -4.44 -13.87
N ASN A 84 -15.67 -5.12 -12.74
CA ASN A 84 -14.78 -6.28 -12.57
C ASN A 84 -13.38 -6.08 -13.19
N PRO A 85 -12.63 -5.04 -12.75
CA PRO A 85 -11.34 -4.72 -13.32
C PRO A 85 -10.32 -5.82 -13.05
N THR A 86 -9.47 -6.09 -14.04
CA THR A 86 -8.34 -7.03 -13.91
C THR A 86 -7.05 -6.29 -13.55
N TYR A 87 -6.09 -7.01 -12.96
CA TYR A 87 -4.77 -6.46 -12.63
C TYR A 87 -4.11 -5.73 -13.81
N ARG A 88 -4.18 -6.30 -15.02
CA ARG A 88 -3.59 -5.71 -16.22
C ARG A 88 -4.26 -4.38 -16.62
N GLN A 89 -5.57 -4.28 -16.46
CA GLN A 89 -6.29 -3.05 -16.76
C GLN A 89 -5.91 -1.93 -15.79
N VAL A 90 -5.73 -2.23 -14.50
CA VAL A 90 -5.40 -1.20 -13.51
C VAL A 90 -3.92 -0.81 -13.57
N SER A 91 -3.03 -1.78 -13.69
CA SER A 91 -1.58 -1.53 -13.79
C SER A 91 -1.17 -0.75 -15.05
N SER A 92 -1.93 -0.92 -16.15
CA SER A 92 -1.71 -0.11 -17.36
C SER A 92 -2.29 1.29 -17.24
N VAL A 93 -3.31 1.53 -16.42
CA VAL A 93 -3.88 2.87 -16.22
C VAL A 93 -2.93 3.79 -15.47
N PHE A 94 -2.12 3.27 -14.55
CA PHE A 94 -1.07 4.07 -13.90
C PHE A 94 0.00 4.56 -14.90
N SER A 95 0.27 3.82 -15.98
CA SER A 95 1.16 4.29 -17.05
C SER A 95 0.50 5.27 -18.03
N GLN A 96 -0.79 5.58 -17.85
CA GLN A 96 -1.55 6.56 -18.63
C GLN A 96 -1.78 7.87 -17.85
N VAL A 97 -1.04 8.12 -16.76
CA VAL A 97 -0.90 9.47 -16.21
C VAL A 97 -0.23 10.30 -17.31
N ARG A 98 -1.08 10.94 -18.12
CA ARG A 98 -0.67 11.82 -19.21
C ARG A 98 0.15 12.98 -18.62
N PRO A 99 1.16 13.48 -19.37
CA PRO A 99 1.96 14.63 -18.96
C PRO A 99 1.10 15.87 -18.66
#